data_AF-A0A950DMQ3-F1
#
_entry.id   AF-A0A950DMQ3-F1
#
_cell.length_a   1.000
_cell.length_b   1.000
_cell.length_c   1.000
_cell.angle_alpha   90.00
_cell.angle_beta   90.00
_cell.angle_gamma   90.00
#
_symmetry.space_group_name_H-M   'P 1'
#
loop_
_entity.id
_entity.type
_entity.pdbx_description
1 polymer ?
#
loop_
_entity_poly.entity_id
_entity_poly.type
_entity_poly.pdbx_seq_one_letter_code
_entity_poly.pdbx_strand_id
1 'polypeptide(L)'
;MQEKIILSTVSAWELGEKFETTKAQKNEALREAKIAKQDGDLSENAPYQAAKEKFRTMGRIQQRLTREMNELIAQGHTVVDPICWAAGKPVSTVELGSVAEIVLGHEKQTMLIAGARDHHFPDEGEVIPIPYNSPLGAVLLNHRAGDHFSAKINGREQAITVLRVRRPTLVEILNVFPSLREQVADCDRTT
;
A
#
# COMPACT_ATOMS: atom_id res chain seq x y z
N MET A 1 19.15 -17.55 -2.55
CA MET A 1 18.28 -16.89 -1.55
C MET A 1 17.15 -16.22 -2.33
N GLN A 2 15.89 -16.48 -1.98
CA GLN A 2 14.79 -15.69 -2.53
C GLN A 2 14.86 -14.28 -1.91
N GLU A 3 14.72 -13.24 -2.74
CA GLU A 3 14.62 -11.87 -2.25
C GLU A 3 13.29 -11.70 -1.52
N LYS A 4 13.35 -11.29 -0.25
CA LYS A 4 12.16 -11.09 0.58
C LYS A 4 11.41 -9.85 0.13
N ILE A 5 10.08 -9.89 0.15
CA ILE A 5 9.24 -8.72 -0.10
C ILE A 5 9.42 -7.71 1.03
N ILE A 6 9.69 -6.44 0.69
CA ILE A 6 9.77 -5.38 1.68
C ILE A 6 8.40 -4.71 1.83
N LEU A 7 7.93 -4.59 3.07
CA LEU A 7 6.65 -3.96 3.43
C LEU A 7 6.89 -2.85 4.44
N SER A 8 6.15 -1.76 4.35
CA SER A 8 6.08 -0.83 5.48
C SER A 8 5.31 -1.46 6.64
N THR A 9 5.58 -1.00 7.87
CA THR A 9 4.78 -1.31 9.06
C THR A 9 3.30 -0.97 8.85
N VAL A 10 3.02 0.15 8.19
CA VAL A 10 1.67 0.63 7.87
C VAL A 10 0.94 -0.34 6.95
N SER A 11 1.52 -0.68 5.80
CA SER A 11 0.95 -1.63 4.86
C SER A 11 0.71 -3.01 5.48
N ALA A 12 1.61 -3.46 6.36
CA ALA A 12 1.44 -4.75 7.05
C ALA A 12 0.24 -4.72 8.01
N TRP A 13 0.09 -3.63 8.76
CA TRP A 13 -1.03 -3.43 9.68
C TRP A 13 -2.36 -3.29 8.96
N GLU A 14 -2.46 -2.42 7.94
CA GLU A 14 -3.67 -2.22 7.13
C GLU A 14 -4.14 -3.54 6.47
N LEU A 15 -3.20 -4.38 6.03
CA LEU A 15 -3.53 -5.69 5.47
C LEU A 15 -4.19 -6.59 6.52
N GLY A 16 -3.66 -6.60 7.75
CA GLY A 16 -4.23 -7.36 8.87
C GLY A 16 -5.60 -6.84 9.29
N GLU A 17 -5.75 -5.53 9.46
CA GLU A 17 -7.02 -4.89 9.82
C GLU A 17 -8.11 -5.15 8.76
N LYS A 18 -7.75 -5.00 7.49
CA LYS A 18 -8.66 -5.28 6.36
C LYS A 18 -9.11 -6.73 6.35
N PHE A 19 -8.22 -7.67 6.71
CA PHE A 19 -8.55 -9.08 6.80
C PHE A 19 -9.58 -9.35 7.90
N GLU A 20 -9.34 -8.87 9.12
CA GLU A 20 -10.27 -9.07 10.23
C GLU A 20 -11.61 -8.36 10.02
N THR A 21 -11.60 -7.13 9.47
CA THR A 21 -12.82 -6.39 9.12
C THR A 21 -13.64 -7.14 8.06
N THR A 22 -13.01 -7.64 7.00
CA THR A 22 -13.69 -8.41 5.95
C THR A 22 -14.30 -9.70 6.52
N LYS A 23 -13.58 -10.38 7.42
CA LYS A 23 -14.04 -11.60 8.09
C LYS A 23 -15.24 -11.31 9.01
N ALA A 24 -15.20 -10.22 9.76
CA ALA A 24 -16.31 -9.77 10.60
C ALA A 24 -17.55 -9.45 9.74
N GLN A 25 -17.39 -8.66 8.67
CA GLN A 25 -18.48 -8.31 7.74
C GLN A 25 -19.09 -9.54 7.06
N LYS A 26 -18.27 -10.54 6.69
CA LYS A 26 -18.75 -11.81 6.14
C LYS A 26 -19.59 -12.59 7.16
N ASN A 27 -19.12 -12.68 8.40
CA ASN A 27 -19.84 -13.37 9.47
C ASN A 27 -21.16 -12.68 9.78
N GLU A 28 -21.17 -11.34 9.75
CA GLU A 28 -22.39 -10.56 9.95
C GLU A 28 -23.38 -10.78 8.81
N ALA A 29 -22.93 -10.73 7.56
CA ALA A 29 -23.77 -11.05 6.40
C ALA A 29 -24.37 -12.47 6.47
N LEU A 30 -23.63 -13.43 7.03
CA LEU A 30 -24.15 -14.77 7.27
C LEU A 30 -25.24 -14.80 8.35
N ARG A 31 -25.11 -13.98 9.40
CA ARG A 31 -26.15 -13.85 10.44
C ARG A 31 -27.40 -13.17 9.88
N GLU A 32 -27.24 -12.06 9.18
CA GLU A 32 -28.32 -11.34 8.48
C GLU A 32 -29.10 -12.30 7.55
N ALA A 33 -28.39 -13.10 6.75
CA ALA A 33 -29.01 -14.08 5.85
C ALA A 33 -29.76 -15.19 6.60
N LYS A 34 -29.27 -15.62 7.78
CA LYS A 34 -29.94 -16.64 8.60
C LYS A 34 -31.23 -16.11 9.23
N ILE A 35 -31.23 -14.84 9.67
CA ILE A 35 -32.40 -14.18 10.24
C ILE A 35 -33.46 -14.01 9.16
N ALA A 36 -33.11 -13.39 8.03
CA ALA A 36 -34.04 -13.15 6.93
C ALA A 36 -34.61 -14.47 6.34
N LYS A 37 -33.88 -15.58 6.43
CA LYS A 37 -34.36 -16.89 5.98
C LYS A 37 -35.59 -17.39 6.77
N GLN A 38 -35.83 -16.88 7.98
CA GLN A 38 -36.97 -17.29 8.82
C GLN A 38 -38.31 -16.73 8.31
N ASP A 39 -38.29 -15.70 7.44
CA ASP A 39 -39.48 -14.98 6.97
C ASP A 39 -40.22 -15.67 5.80
N GLY A 40 -39.87 -16.91 5.47
CA GLY A 40 -40.62 -17.75 4.53
C GLY A 40 -40.18 -17.61 3.06
N ASP A 41 -40.67 -16.59 2.34
CA ASP A 41 -40.41 -16.48 0.89
C ASP A 41 -39.01 -15.91 0.59
N LEU A 42 -38.08 -16.81 0.27
CA LEU A 42 -36.68 -16.44 0.02
C LEU A 42 -36.45 -15.77 -1.35
N SER A 43 -37.35 -15.96 -2.32
CA SER A 43 -37.21 -15.40 -3.66
C SER A 43 -37.49 -13.90 -3.66
N GLU A 44 -38.49 -13.46 -2.90
CA GLU A 44 -38.89 -12.05 -2.82
C GLU A 44 -38.32 -11.31 -1.61
N ASN A 45 -37.74 -12.01 -0.63
CA ASN A 45 -37.13 -11.38 0.53
C ASN A 45 -35.86 -10.60 0.15
N ALA A 46 -36.03 -9.31 -0.10
CA ALA A 46 -34.96 -8.37 -0.40
C ALA A 46 -33.85 -8.35 0.66
N PRO A 47 -34.13 -8.32 1.98
CA PRO A 47 -33.11 -8.49 3.02
C PRO A 47 -32.26 -9.76 2.87
N TYR A 48 -32.87 -10.91 2.57
CA TYR A 48 -32.14 -12.17 2.36
C TYR A 48 -31.22 -12.10 1.13
N GLN A 49 -31.71 -11.56 0.01
CA GLN A 49 -30.90 -11.43 -1.20
C GLN A 49 -29.70 -10.50 -0.99
N ALA A 50 -29.91 -9.36 -0.33
CA ALA A 50 -28.85 -8.41 0.00
C ALA A 50 -27.78 -9.03 0.92
N ALA A 51 -28.20 -9.73 1.98
CA ALA A 51 -27.28 -10.41 2.90
C ALA A 51 -26.50 -11.53 2.22
N LYS A 52 -27.15 -12.31 1.35
CA LYS A 52 -26.51 -13.37 0.55
C LYS A 52 -25.49 -12.81 -0.43
N GLU A 53 -25.80 -11.70 -1.10
CA GLU A 53 -24.86 -11.03 -2.00
C GLU A 53 -23.66 -10.48 -1.22
N LYS A 54 -23.90 -9.76 -0.11
CA LYS A 54 -22.86 -9.25 0.78
C LYS A 54 -21.94 -10.37 1.26
N PHE A 55 -22.49 -11.51 1.69
CA PHE A 55 -21.71 -12.69 2.08
C PHE A 55 -20.83 -13.21 0.93
N ARG A 56 -21.35 -13.28 -0.30
CA ARG A 56 -20.58 -13.72 -1.48
C ARG A 56 -19.46 -12.73 -1.81
N THR A 57 -19.74 -11.43 -1.77
CA THR A 57 -18.76 -10.38 -2.04
C THR A 57 -17.65 -10.38 -0.99
N MET A 58 -18.00 -10.42 0.30
CA MET A 58 -17.01 -10.53 1.38
C MET A 58 -16.21 -11.83 1.30
N GLY A 59 -16.83 -12.94 0.90
CA GLY A 59 -16.15 -14.21 0.64
C GLY A 59 -15.07 -14.10 -0.43
N ARG A 60 -15.36 -13.42 -1.56
CA ARG A 60 -14.38 -13.19 -2.64
C ARG A 60 -13.22 -12.28 -2.18
N ILE A 61 -13.53 -11.21 -1.44
CA ILE A 61 -12.51 -10.31 -0.90
C ILE A 61 -11.61 -11.07 0.09
N GLN A 62 -12.19 -11.84 1.02
CA GLN A 62 -11.43 -12.63 1.98
C GLN A 62 -10.50 -13.63 1.28
N GLN A 63 -10.99 -14.34 0.25
CA GLN A 63 -10.16 -15.27 -0.54
C GLN A 63 -8.97 -14.56 -1.20
N ARG A 64 -9.19 -13.36 -1.74
CA ARG A 64 -8.11 -12.54 -2.32
C ARG A 64 -7.09 -12.16 -1.24
N LEU A 65 -7.53 -11.67 -0.08
CA LEU A 65 -6.64 -11.29 1.02
C LEU A 65 -5.83 -12.48 1.55
N THR A 66 -6.47 -13.65 1.73
CA THR A 66 -5.77 -14.88 2.13
C THR A 66 -4.69 -15.26 1.13
N ARG A 67 -4.97 -15.14 -0.18
CA ARG A 67 -3.97 -15.42 -1.21
C ARG A 67 -2.78 -14.46 -1.11
N GLU A 68 -3.05 -13.17 -0.98
CA GLU A 68 -1.99 -12.15 -0.83
C GLU A 68 -1.13 -12.41 0.43
N MET A 69 -1.73 -12.76 1.57
CA MET A 69 -0.99 -13.12 2.78
C MET A 69 -0.13 -14.39 2.59
N ASN A 70 -0.69 -15.41 1.93
CA ASN A 70 0.05 -16.64 1.66
C ASN A 70 1.24 -16.38 0.73
N GLU A 71 1.11 -15.48 -0.25
CA GLU A 71 2.22 -15.06 -1.13
C GLU A 71 3.33 -14.37 -0.32
N LEU A 72 2.98 -13.48 0.62
CA LEU A 72 3.93 -12.82 1.52
C LEU A 72 4.66 -13.80 2.46
N ILE A 73 3.98 -14.86 2.90
CA ILE A 73 4.58 -15.91 3.73
C ILE A 73 5.50 -16.79 2.87
N ALA A 74 5.04 -17.19 1.68
CA ALA A 74 5.77 -18.09 0.80
C ALA A 74 7.07 -17.47 0.26
N GLN A 75 7.04 -16.19 -0.13
CA GLN A 75 8.22 -15.47 -0.61
C GLN A 75 9.10 -14.95 0.53
N GLY A 76 8.54 -14.89 1.75
CA GLY A 76 9.13 -14.21 2.88
C GLY A 76 9.02 -12.70 2.76
N HIS A 77 8.96 -12.02 3.91
CA HIS A 77 8.86 -10.56 3.96
C HIS A 77 9.77 -9.96 5.02
N THR A 78 10.08 -8.68 4.84
CA THR A 78 10.78 -7.82 5.80
C THR A 78 9.92 -6.58 6.02
N VAL A 79 9.67 -6.25 7.28
CA VAL A 79 8.93 -5.04 7.65
C VAL A 79 9.91 -3.91 7.93
N VAL A 80 9.64 -2.73 7.38
CA VAL A 80 10.41 -1.50 7.61
C VAL A 80 9.50 -0.40 8.14
N ASP A 81 10.02 0.41 9.06
CA ASP A 81 9.29 1.58 9.57
C ASP A 81 9.59 2.81 8.68
N PRO A 82 8.58 3.40 8.02
CA PRO A 82 8.76 4.61 7.21
C PRO A 82 9.38 5.79 7.96
N ILE A 83 9.19 5.88 9.29
CA ILE A 83 9.78 6.95 10.11
C ILE A 83 11.31 6.89 10.06
N CYS A 84 11.88 5.69 10.00
CA CYS A 84 13.33 5.51 9.90
C CYS A 84 13.92 6.07 8.61
N TRP A 85 13.12 6.22 7.54
CA TRP A 85 13.59 6.83 6.29
C TRP A 85 13.92 8.32 6.46
N ALA A 86 13.20 9.03 7.34
CA ALA A 86 13.45 10.45 7.59
C ALA A 86 14.74 10.70 8.40
N ALA A 87 15.11 9.77 9.27
CA ALA A 87 16.34 9.83 10.06
C ALA A 87 17.56 9.20 9.37
N GLY A 88 17.39 8.72 8.12
CA GLY A 88 18.43 8.03 7.37
C GLY A 88 19.61 8.94 7.00
N LYS A 89 20.78 8.34 6.78
CA LYS A 89 21.93 9.04 6.21
C LYS A 89 21.59 9.60 4.81
N PRO A 90 22.23 10.70 4.38
CA PRO A 90 22.10 11.22 3.03
C PRO A 90 22.38 10.13 1.99
N VAL A 91 21.59 10.14 0.92
CA VAL A 91 21.68 9.17 -0.19
C VAL A 91 22.16 9.86 -1.45
N SER A 92 22.90 9.15 -2.29
CA SER A 92 23.39 9.64 -3.59
C SER A 92 22.69 8.96 -4.77
N THR A 93 21.96 7.89 -4.51
CA THR A 93 21.25 7.04 -5.46
C THR A 93 19.82 6.82 -4.98
N VAL A 94 18.90 6.60 -5.90
CA VAL A 94 17.53 6.21 -5.59
C VAL A 94 17.54 4.80 -4.98
N GLU A 95 17.10 4.71 -3.74
CA GLU A 95 16.97 3.47 -2.98
C GLU A 95 15.64 3.46 -2.21
N LEU A 96 15.31 2.34 -1.55
CA LEU A 96 14.13 2.27 -0.69
C LEU A 96 14.18 3.35 0.41
N GLY A 97 13.07 4.07 0.59
CA GLY A 97 12.97 5.18 1.53
C GLY A 97 13.66 6.46 1.08
N SER A 98 13.97 6.59 -0.22
CA SER A 98 14.44 7.84 -0.82
C SER A 98 13.31 8.56 -1.55
N VAL A 99 13.38 9.89 -1.54
CA VAL A 99 12.54 10.76 -2.37
C VAL A 99 13.33 11.16 -3.60
N ALA A 100 12.75 10.88 -4.76
CA ALA A 100 13.26 11.27 -6.07
C ALA A 100 12.36 12.34 -6.68
N GLU A 101 12.94 13.48 -7.04
CA GLU A 101 12.29 14.45 -7.93
C GLU A 101 12.66 14.07 -9.36
N ILE A 102 11.66 13.73 -10.17
CA ILE A 102 11.86 13.28 -11.54
C ILE A 102 11.06 14.15 -12.52
N VAL A 103 11.52 14.20 -13.77
CA VAL A 103 10.72 14.65 -14.90
C VAL A 103 10.35 13.42 -15.72
N LEU A 104 9.07 13.13 -15.82
CA LEU A 104 8.51 12.05 -16.62
C LEU A 104 7.84 12.67 -17.86
N GLY A 105 8.49 12.55 -19.02
CA GLY A 105 8.08 13.29 -20.21
C GLY A 105 8.22 14.81 -20.03
N HIS A 106 7.10 15.50 -19.74
CA HIS A 106 7.06 16.94 -19.51
C HIS A 106 6.56 17.33 -18.11
N GLU A 107 6.22 16.35 -17.27
CA GLU A 107 5.68 16.59 -15.93
C GLU A 107 6.75 16.34 -14.87
N LYS A 108 6.88 17.30 -13.94
CA LYS A 108 7.73 17.13 -12.76
C LYS A 108 6.92 16.42 -11.67
N GLN A 109 7.47 15.36 -11.10
CA GLN A 109 6.85 14.59 -10.02
C GLN A 109 7.85 14.35 -8.90
N THR A 110 7.36 14.38 -7.66
CA THR A 110 8.15 14.06 -6.46
C THR A 110 7.64 12.74 -5.89
N MET A 111 8.50 11.74 -5.81
CA MET A 111 8.07 10.37 -5.49
C MET A 111 8.91 9.79 -4.36
N LEU A 112 8.28 9.07 -3.44
CA LEU A 112 8.93 8.26 -2.41
C LEU A 112 8.98 6.80 -2.88
N ILE A 113 10.18 6.21 -2.96
CA ILE A 113 10.31 4.77 -3.20
C ILE A 113 9.98 4.03 -1.90
N ALA A 114 8.82 3.40 -1.87
CA ALA A 114 8.25 2.77 -0.68
C ALA A 114 8.18 1.24 -0.82
N GLY A 115 7.61 0.57 0.17
CA GLY A 115 7.45 -0.88 0.20
C GLY A 115 6.51 -1.40 -0.89
N ALA A 116 6.53 -2.72 -1.11
CA ALA A 116 5.86 -3.39 -2.22
C ALA A 116 4.33 -3.18 -2.28
N ARG A 117 3.73 -2.72 -1.19
CA ARG A 117 2.28 -2.51 -1.04
C ARG A 117 1.91 -1.05 -0.76
N ASP A 118 2.89 -0.16 -0.65
CA ASP A 118 2.67 1.26 -0.40
C ASP A 118 2.30 1.96 -1.72
N HIS A 119 1.05 1.76 -2.14
CA HIS A 119 0.51 2.39 -3.35
C HIS A 119 -0.80 3.09 -3.03
N HIS A 120 -0.69 4.40 -2.84
CA HIS A 120 -1.81 5.28 -2.56
C HIS A 120 -1.43 6.71 -2.92
N PHE A 121 -2.44 7.57 -3.04
CA PHE A 121 -2.24 9.00 -3.22
C PHE A 121 -2.49 9.68 -1.87
N PRO A 122 -1.51 10.43 -1.33
CA PRO A 122 -1.73 11.21 -0.13
C PRO A 122 -2.81 12.28 -0.37
N ASP A 123 -3.64 12.53 0.64
CA ASP A 123 -4.64 13.60 0.59
C ASP A 123 -3.98 15.00 0.59
N GLU A 124 -2.78 15.09 1.17
CA GLU A 124 -2.00 16.32 1.31
C GLU A 124 -0.54 16.11 0.91
N GLY A 125 0.06 17.16 0.34
CA GLY A 125 1.48 17.18 -0.04
C GLY A 125 1.76 16.73 -1.47
N GLU A 126 3.00 16.93 -1.91
CA GLU A 126 3.44 16.68 -3.30
C GLU A 126 4.11 15.31 -3.50
N VAL A 127 4.48 14.62 -2.41
CA VAL A 127 5.28 13.39 -2.47
C VAL A 127 4.37 12.17 -2.60
N ILE A 128 4.46 11.44 -3.71
CA ILE A 128 3.64 10.25 -3.97
C ILE A 128 4.43 8.98 -3.65
N PRO A 129 3.94 8.06 -2.80
CA PRO A 129 4.59 6.77 -2.57
C PRO A 129 4.43 5.86 -3.78
N ILE A 130 5.54 5.27 -4.21
CA ILE A 130 5.62 4.32 -5.32
C ILE A 130 6.32 3.05 -4.82
N PRO A 131 5.71 1.87 -4.98
CA PRO A 131 6.35 0.62 -4.61
C PRO A 131 7.64 0.39 -5.40
N TYR A 132 8.71 -0.03 -4.72
CA TYR A 132 9.98 -0.35 -5.36
C TYR A 132 9.89 -1.44 -6.44
N ASN A 133 8.89 -2.33 -6.35
CA ASN A 133 8.62 -3.40 -7.29
C ASN A 133 7.62 -3.01 -8.40
N SER A 134 7.15 -1.76 -8.42
CA SER A 134 6.32 -1.25 -9.52
C SER A 134 7.18 -1.01 -10.79
N PRO A 135 6.58 -0.98 -11.99
CA PRO A 135 7.33 -0.75 -13.23
C PRO A 135 8.15 0.55 -13.22
N LEU A 136 7.63 1.61 -12.60
CA LEU A 136 8.36 2.87 -12.44
C LEU A 136 9.40 2.79 -11.32
N GLY A 137 9.03 2.26 -10.15
CA GLY A 137 9.95 2.12 -9.02
C GLY A 137 11.18 1.29 -9.37
N ALA A 138 10.99 0.13 -10.01
CA ALA A 138 12.07 -0.77 -10.40
C ALA A 138 13.07 -0.14 -11.37
N VAL A 139 12.56 0.69 -12.29
CA VAL A 139 13.36 1.43 -13.26
C VAL A 139 14.13 2.57 -12.61
N LEU A 140 13.60 3.21 -11.56
CA LEU A 140 14.26 4.31 -10.88
C LEU A 140 15.37 3.86 -9.92
N LEU A 141 15.30 2.62 -9.41
CA LEU A 141 16.29 2.12 -8.44
C LEU A 141 17.72 2.24 -8.97
N ASN A 142 18.63 2.62 -8.07
CA ASN A 142 20.06 2.83 -8.30
C ASN A 142 20.46 3.99 -9.22
N HIS A 143 19.50 4.74 -9.79
CA HIS A 143 19.80 5.96 -10.53
C HIS A 143 20.25 7.10 -9.61
N ARG A 144 21.00 8.05 -10.17
CA ARG A 144 21.55 9.22 -9.47
C ARG A 144 20.91 10.50 -9.96
N ALA A 145 21.01 11.55 -9.16
CA ALA A 145 20.64 12.90 -9.61
C ALA A 145 21.49 13.30 -10.83
N GLY A 146 20.82 13.83 -11.86
CA GLY A 146 21.41 14.15 -13.16
C GLY A 146 21.23 13.07 -14.23
N ASP A 147 20.82 11.85 -13.86
CA ASP A 147 20.61 10.78 -14.84
C ASP A 147 19.44 11.10 -15.77
N HIS A 148 19.65 10.88 -17.07
CA HIS A 148 18.63 10.98 -18.11
C HIS A 148 18.61 9.70 -18.93
N PHE A 149 17.46 9.04 -19.00
CA PHE A 149 17.32 7.75 -19.68
C PHE A 149 15.90 7.53 -20.17
N SER A 150 15.73 6.59 -21.10
CA SER A 150 14.43 6.13 -21.60
C SER A 150 14.13 4.74 -21.05
N ALA A 151 12.91 4.52 -20.57
CA ALA A 151 12.47 3.23 -20.07
C ALA A 151 11.06 2.89 -20.52
N LYS A 152 10.81 1.58 -20.72
CA LYS A 152 9.49 1.08 -21.09
C LYS A 152 8.65 0.84 -19.83
N ILE A 153 7.75 1.77 -19.54
CA ILE A 153 6.82 1.70 -18.40
C ILE A 153 5.42 1.39 -18.95
N ASN A 154 4.79 0.31 -18.48
CA ASN A 154 3.45 -0.12 -18.90
C ASN A 154 3.28 -0.21 -20.42
N GLY A 155 4.32 -0.70 -21.12
CA GLY A 155 4.30 -0.88 -22.56
C GLY A 155 4.63 0.37 -23.38
N ARG A 156 4.76 1.54 -22.75
CA ARG A 156 5.10 2.81 -23.40
C ARG A 156 6.52 3.24 -23.05
N GLU A 157 7.23 3.74 -24.05
CA GLU A 157 8.54 4.34 -23.84
C GLU A 157 8.37 5.74 -23.24
N GLN A 158 9.06 5.99 -22.12
CA GLN A 158 9.01 7.24 -21.37
C GLN A 158 10.42 7.73 -21.09
N ALA A 159 10.69 8.99 -21.43
CA ALA A 159 11.91 9.67 -21.05
C ALA A 159 11.81 10.12 -19.59
N ILE A 160 12.83 9.79 -18.81
CA ILE A 160 12.93 10.06 -17.38
C ILE A 160 14.20 10.86 -17.12
N THR A 161 14.08 11.94 -16.37
CA THR A 161 15.23 12.67 -15.83
C THR A 161 15.14 12.71 -14.32
N VAL A 162 16.18 12.23 -13.62
CA VAL A 162 16.25 12.32 -12.16
C VAL A 162 16.88 13.65 -11.80
N LEU A 163 16.10 14.58 -11.25
CA LEU A 163 16.57 15.92 -10.90
C LEU A 163 17.31 15.93 -9.56
N ARG A 164 16.74 15.23 -8.57
CA ARG A 164 17.25 15.22 -7.20
C ARG A 164 16.90 13.92 -6.50
N VAL A 165 17.80 13.47 -5.63
CA VAL A 165 17.56 12.37 -4.70
C VAL A 165 17.89 12.84 -3.30
N ARG A 166 17.03 12.54 -2.33
CA ARG A 166 17.23 12.89 -0.92
C ARG A 166 16.46 11.94 0.00
N ARG A 167 16.68 12.07 1.30
CA ARG A 167 15.77 11.48 2.30
C ARG A 167 14.46 12.31 2.38
N PRO A 168 13.33 11.65 2.68
CA PRO A 168 12.10 12.35 3.03
C PRO A 168 12.29 13.10 4.34
N THR A 169 11.50 14.15 4.54
CA THR A 169 11.32 14.78 5.84
C THR A 169 10.27 14.01 6.65
N LEU A 170 10.24 14.21 7.97
CA LEU A 170 9.22 13.58 8.82
C LEU A 170 7.80 14.02 8.42
N VAL A 171 7.62 15.30 8.07
CA VAL A 171 6.32 15.82 7.61
C VAL A 171 5.86 15.11 6.35
N GLU A 172 6.76 14.91 5.38
CA GLU A 172 6.42 14.16 4.15
C GLU A 172 6.04 12.71 4.46
N ILE A 173 6.76 12.02 5.37
CA ILE A 173 6.38 10.68 5.80
C ILE A 173 4.99 10.65 6.44
N LEU A 174 4.68 11.60 7.33
CA LEU A 174 3.39 11.67 8.01
C LEU A 174 2.24 12.09 7.10
N ASN A 175 2.53 12.81 6.00
CA ASN A 175 1.54 13.11 4.97
C ASN A 175 1.28 11.89 4.09
N VAL A 176 2.36 11.18 3.73
CA VAL A 176 2.26 9.93 2.97
C VAL A 176 1.55 8.86 3.79
N PHE A 177 1.84 8.72 5.08
CA PHE A 177 1.27 7.69 5.94
C PHE A 177 0.53 8.32 7.13
N PRO A 178 -0.71 8.82 6.95
CA PRO A 178 -1.47 9.49 8.01
C PRO A 178 -1.68 8.63 9.26
N SER A 179 -1.87 7.31 9.08
CA SER A 179 -2.07 6.36 10.19
C SER A 179 -0.91 6.28 11.18
N LEU A 180 0.30 6.71 10.79
CA LEU A 180 1.42 6.82 11.72
C LEU A 180 1.19 7.89 12.79
N ARG A 181 0.42 8.95 12.49
CA ARG A 181 0.07 10.01 13.45
C ARG A 181 -0.78 9.45 14.60
N GLU A 182 -1.71 8.55 14.27
CA GLU A 182 -2.64 7.94 15.23
C GLU A 182 -1.93 6.93 16.14
N GLN A 183 -0.98 6.17 15.60
CA GLN A 183 -0.21 5.17 16.36
C GLN A 183 0.72 5.79 17.40
N VAL A 184 1.33 6.95 17.12
CA VAL A 184 2.13 7.69 18.13
C VAL A 184 1.25 8.09 19.32
N ALA A 185 -0.01 8.44 19.09
CA ALA A 185 -0.95 8.84 20.14
C ALA A 185 -1.53 7.66 20.95
N ASP A 186 -1.53 6.44 20.40
CA ASP A 186 -2.01 5.24 21.09
C ASP A 186 -0.93 4.54 21.94
N CYS A 187 0.35 4.65 21.55
CA CYS A 187 1.47 4.21 22.39
C CYS A 187 1.56 4.99 23.71
N ASP A 188 1.29 6.30 23.71
CA ASP A 188 1.29 7.12 24.93
C ASP A 188 0.07 6.87 25.84
N ARG A 189 -0.96 6.18 25.36
CA ARG A 189 -2.17 5.84 26.15
C ARG A 189 -2.12 4.46 26.80
N THR A 190 -1.05 3.69 26.57
CA THR A 190 -0.90 2.33 27.11
C THR A 190 0.22 2.18 28.17
N THR A 191 0.82 3.29 28.60
CA THR A 191 1.69 3.39 29.80
C THR A 191 0.96 4.02 30.98
#